data_AF-A0A2R6AY38-F1
#
_entry.id   AF-A0A2R6AY38-F1
#
_cell.length_a   1.000
_cell.length_b   1.000
_cell.length_c   1.000
_cell.angle_alpha   90.00
_cell.angle_beta   90.00
_cell.angle_gamma   90.00
#
_symmetry.space_group_name_H-M   'P 1'
#
loop_
_entity.id
_entity.type
_entity.pdbx_description
1 polymer ?
#
loop_
_entity_poly.entity_id
_entity_poly.type
_entity_poly.pdbx_seq_one_letter_code
_entity_poly.pdbx_strand_id
1 'polypeptide(L)' 'MEDRVFHCPHCGFTIDRDLNASLVLLKRAGWVPPMVACEASPTTSSTLLRVGEARWGDDSGSSAP' A
#
# COMPACT_ATOMS: atom_id res chain seq x y z
N MET A 1 -13.81 -5.56 -12.41
CA MET A 1 -12.68 -5.00 -11.61
C MET A 1 -12.55 -5.66 -10.24
N GLU A 2 -13.39 -6.67 -9.96
CA GLU A 2 -13.57 -7.34 -8.67
C GLU A 2 -12.46 -8.36 -8.35
N ASP A 3 -11.71 -8.84 -9.35
CA ASP A 3 -10.60 -9.79 -9.19
C ASP A 3 -9.41 -9.27 -8.36
N ARG A 4 -9.40 -7.96 -8.07
CA ARG A 4 -8.35 -7.29 -7.30
C ARG A 4 -8.65 -7.26 -5.81
N VAL A 5 -9.83 -7.71 -5.38
CA VAL A 5 -10.27 -7.59 -3.99
C VAL A 5 -10.38 -8.98 -3.36
N PHE A 6 -9.64 -9.19 -2.27
CA PHE A 6 -9.79 -10.35 -1.41
C PHE A 6 -10.94 -10.15 -0.44
N HIS A 7 -11.86 -11.11 -0.39
CA HIS A 7 -12.93 -11.18 0.60
C HIS A 7 -12.69 -12.39 1.51
N CYS A 8 -12.60 -12.16 2.82
CA CYS A 8 -12.52 -13.23 3.80
C CYS A 8 -13.91 -13.83 4.03
N PRO A 9 -14.14 -15.12 3.74
CA PRO A 9 -15.45 -15.75 3.89
C PRO A 9 -15.87 -15.95 5.36
N HIS A 10 -14.94 -15.77 6.30
CA HIS A 10 -15.18 -16.02 7.72
C HIS A 10 -15.58 -14.76 8.51
N CYS A 11 -15.00 -13.60 8.17
CA CYS A 11 -15.25 -12.36 8.91
C CYS A 11 -15.71 -11.18 8.04
N GLY A 12 -15.84 -11.37 6.72
CA GLY A 12 -16.25 -10.32 5.79
C GLY A 12 -15.18 -9.25 5.53
N PHE A 13 -13.96 -9.43 6.06
CA PHE A 13 -12.85 -8.52 5.80
C PHE A 13 -12.55 -8.44 4.31
N THR A 14 -12.38 -7.22 3.82
CA THR A 14 -12.21 -6.93 2.40
C THR A 14 -10.98 -6.05 2.21
N ILE A 15 -10.04 -6.47 1.35
CA ILE A 15 -8.77 -5.75 1.10
C ILE A 15 -8.31 -6.00 -0.34
N ASP A 16 -7.45 -5.15 -0.89
CA ASP A 16 -6.76 -5.43 -2.14
C ASP A 16 -5.92 -6.74 -2.06
N ARG A 17 -5.96 -7.53 -3.13
CA ARG A 17 -5.35 -8.87 -3.21
C ARG A 17 -3.82 -8.81 -3.13
N ASP A 18 -3.20 -7.81 -3.76
CA ASP A 18 -1.73 -7.69 -3.80
C ASP A 18 -1.21 -7.13 -2.46
N LEU A 19 -2.01 -6.25 -1.83
CA LEU A 19 -1.79 -5.85 -0.45
C LEU A 19 -1.91 -7.04 0.51
N ASN A 20 -2.93 -7.88 0.37
CA ASN A 20 -3.09 -9.10 1.18
C ASN A 20 -1.90 -10.06 1.01
N ALA A 21 -1.44 -10.28 -0.23
CA ALA A 21 -0.27 -11.12 -0.51
C ALA A 21 0.98 -10.56 0.19
N SER A 22 1.20 -9.25 0.12
CA SER A 22 2.30 -8.57 0.79
C SER A 22 2.24 -8.75 2.32
N LEU A 23 1.06 -8.60 2.92
CA LEU A 23 0.86 -8.80 4.36
C LEU A 23 1.11 -10.25 4.79
N VAL A 24 0.73 -11.24 3.99
CA VAL A 24 1.00 -12.67 4.25
C VAL A 24 2.49 -12.96 4.22
N LEU A 25 3.22 -12.44 3.23
CA LEU A 25 4.67 -12.57 3.15
C LEU A 25 5.35 -11.94 4.36
N LEU A 26 4.92 -10.73 4.70
CA LEU A 26 5.45 -9.95 5.79
C LEU A 26 5.24 -10.65 7.14
N LYS A 27 4.04 -11.19 7.38
CA LYS A 27 3.73 -12.03 8.55
C LYS A 27 4.65 -13.27 8.64
N ARG A 28 4.92 -13.94 7.53
CA ARG A 28 5.84 -15.11 7.50
C ARG A 28 7.28 -14.72 7.76
N ALA A 29 7.69 -13.51 7.40
CA ALA A 29 8.99 -12.95 7.71
C ALA A 29 9.13 -12.51 9.19
N GLY A 30 8.11 -12.75 10.03
CA GLY A 30 8.13 -12.37 11.44
C GLY A 30 7.90 -10.87 11.68
N TRP A 31 7.44 -10.14 10.67
CA TRP A 31 7.10 -8.74 10.85
C TRP A 31 5.86 -8.59 11.72
N VAL A 32 5.97 -7.70 12.70
CA VAL A 32 4.89 -7.27 13.57
C VAL A 32 4.52 -5.86 13.13
N PRO A 33 3.24 -5.59 12.78
CA PRO A 33 2.84 -4.22 12.46
C PRO A 33 3.16 -3.32 13.66
N PRO A 34 3.78 -2.15 13.44
CA PRO A 34 3.87 -1.17 14.51
C PRO A 34 2.45 -0.89 14.99
N MET A 35 2.23 -0.98 16.30
CA MET A 35 0.93 -0.80 16.96
C MET A 35 0.50 0.67 16.92
N VAL A 36 0.45 1.31 15.74
CA VAL A 36 -0.01 2.68 15.57
C VAL A 36 -0.64 2.85 14.19
N ALA A 37 -1.97 2.72 14.15
CA ALA A 37 -2.89 3.55 13.36
C ALA A 37 -4.34 3.24 13.77
N CYS A 38 -4.62 3.19 15.08
CA CYS A 38 -5.90 3.67 15.58
C CYS A 38 -5.62 5.17 15.76
N GLU A 39 -6.19 6.14 15.04
CA GLU A 39 -7.56 6.27 14.59
C GLU A 39 -7.59 7.16 13.34
N ALA A 40 -7.96 6.61 12.19
CA ALA A 40 -8.54 7.43 11.14
C ALA A 40 -10.04 7.15 11.16
N SER A 41 -10.78 7.95 11.92
CA SER A 41 -12.23 8.06 11.72
C SER A 41 -12.48 8.28 10.22
N PRO A 42 -13.41 7.56 9.58
CA PRO A 42 -13.73 7.74 8.17
C PRO A 42 -14.58 9.00 7.98
N THR A 43 -14.07 10.13 8.44
CA THR A 43 -14.68 11.46 8.30
C THR A 43 -13.58 12.49 8.32
N THR A 44 -12.79 12.55 7.24
CA THR A 44 -12.48 13.82 6.55
C THR A 44 -11.62 13.54 5.32
N SER A 45 -12.30 13.68 4.20
CA SER A 45 -11.83 13.84 2.84
C SER A 45 -10.45 14.52 2.68
N SER A 46 -9.62 13.94 1.82
CA SER A 46 -8.93 14.68 0.76
C SER A 46 -7.77 15.64 1.11
N THR A 47 -6.90 15.32 2.07
CA THR A 47 -5.60 16.04 2.21
C THR A 47 -4.36 15.16 2.15
N LEU A 48 -4.47 13.84 2.34
CA LEU A 48 -3.31 12.94 2.25
C LEU A 48 -2.89 12.59 0.81
N LEU A 49 -3.65 12.99 -0.21
CA LEU A 49 -3.27 12.85 -1.62
C LEU A 49 -2.46 14.05 -2.15
N ARG A 50 -1.68 14.70 -1.29
CA ARG A 50 -0.51 15.49 -1.73
C ARG A 50 0.75 14.85 -1.19
N VAL A 51 0.92 13.57 -1.49
CA VAL A 51 2.26 13.01 -1.68
C VAL A 51 2.85 13.81 -2.82
N GLY A 52 3.82 14.69 -2.50
CA GLY A 52 4.55 15.44 -3.51
C GLY A 52 5.10 14.48 -4.55
N GLU A 53 4.97 14.86 -5.82
CA GLU A 53 5.62 14.20 -6.94
C GLU A 53 7.07 13.87 -6.59
N ALA A 54 7.36 12.58 -6.36
CA ALA A 54 8.71 12.09 -6.53
C ALA A 54 8.96 12.07 -8.04
N ARG A 55 9.48 13.19 -8.55
CA ARG A 55 10.07 13.29 -9.88
C ARG A 55 11.27 12.35 -9.90
N TRP A 56 11.07 11.13 -10.36
CA TRP A 56 12.17 10.25 -10.77
C TRP A 56 12.91 10.99 -11.89
N GLY A 57 14.09 11.51 -11.57
CA GLY A 57 15.00 12.06 -12.56
C GLY A 57 15.79 10.93 -13.15
N ASP A 58 15.51 10.56 -14.40
CA ASP A 58 16.40 9.74 -15.20
C ASP A 58 17.63 10.59 -15.58
N ASP A 59 18.67 10.58 -14.74
CA ASP A 59 20.00 11.03 -15.14
C ASP A 59 20.82 9.80 -15.54
N SER A 60 20.86 9.54 -16.84
CA SER A 60 21.91 8.74 -17.46
C SER A 60 22.15 9.31 -18.85
N GLY A 61 22.69 10.52 -18.87
CA GLY A 61 23.39 11.04 -20.05
C GLY A 61 24.72 10.29 -20.19
N SER A 62 24.88 9.52 -21.26
CA SER A 62 26.20 9.16 -21.77
C SER A 62 26.21 9.42 -23.26
N SER A 63 26.53 10.68 -23.61
CA SER A 63 27.03 11.01 -24.94
C SER A 63 28.54 10.92 -24.89
N ALA A 64 29.08 9.84 -25.45
CA ALA A 64 30.49 9.75 -25.79
C ALA A 64 30.79 10.60 -27.04
N PRO A 65 31.94 11.28 -27.08
CA PRO A 65 32.73 11.41 -28.29
C PRO A 65 33.94 10.46 -28.28
#